data_AF-A0A2H0TH31-F1
#
_entry.id   AF-A0A2H0TH31-F1
#
_cell.length_a   1.000
_cell.length_b   1.000
_cell.length_c   1.000
_cell.angle_alpha   90.00
_cell.angle_beta   90.00
_cell.angle_gamma   90.00
#
_symmetry.space_group_name_H-M   'P 1'
#
loop_
_entity.id
_entity.type
_entity.pdbx_description
1 polymer ?
#
loop_
_entity_poly.entity_id
_entity_poly.type
_entity_poly.pdbx_seq_one_letter_code
_entity_poly.pdbx_strand_id
1 'polypeptide(L)'
;MNSFFNFLMFFNILGILISLSSIAVVAHAASYLLGKLRTGMLSFIWGLAFIVLSFIWSMFDIYYSFGQQQLQIIFISIGMVLIFLASRQLFAVSG
;
A
#
# COMPACT_ATOMS: atom_id res chain seq x y z
N MET A 1 -14.94 -10.79 -22.45
CA MET A 1 -13.62 -10.29 -22.01
C MET A 1 -13.67 -8.88 -21.43
N ASN A 2 -14.31 -7.90 -22.08
CA ASN A 2 -14.38 -6.52 -21.56
C ASN A 2 -14.97 -6.38 -20.15
N SER A 3 -16.00 -7.16 -19.79
CA SER A 3 -16.60 -7.11 -18.45
C SER A 3 -15.67 -7.59 -17.34
N PHE A 4 -14.79 -8.57 -17.64
CA PHE A 4 -13.81 -9.08 -16.68
C PHE A 4 -12.66 -8.10 -16.47
N PHE A 5 -12.20 -7.44 -17.53
CA PHE A 5 -11.21 -6.36 -17.43
C PHE A 5 -11.75 -5.15 -16.65
N ASN A 6 -13.00 -4.74 -16.89
CA ASN A 6 -13.65 -3.68 -16.13
C ASN A 6 -13.81 -4.04 -14.65
N PHE A 7 -14.09 -5.31 -14.34
CA PHE A 7 -14.17 -5.81 -12.97
C PHE A 7 -12.82 -5.73 -12.25
N LEU A 8 -11.73 -6.23 -12.87
CA LEU A 8 -10.37 -6.11 -12.32
C LEU A 8 -9.96 -4.65 -12.10
N MET A 9 -10.28 -3.78 -13.06
CA MET A 9 -9.99 -2.35 -12.98
C MET A 9 -10.75 -1.69 -11.82
N PHE A 10 -12.01 -2.05 -11.61
CA PHE A 10 -12.78 -1.55 -10.48
C PHE A 10 -12.08 -1.86 -9.13
N PHE A 11 -11.64 -3.10 -8.93
CA PHE A 11 -10.94 -3.50 -7.69
C PHE A 11 -9.58 -2.81 -7.53
N ASN A 12 -8.82 -2.67 -8.62
CA ASN A 12 -7.53 -2.00 -8.58
C ASN A 12 -7.67 -0.49 -8.25
N ILE A 13 -8.68 0.19 -8.82
CA ILE A 13 -8.99 1.60 -8.47
C ILE A 13 -9.40 1.70 -7.00
N LEU A 14 -10.29 0.81 -6.55
CA LEU A 14 -10.76 0.79 -5.18
C LEU A 14 -9.60 0.53 -4.19
N GLY A 15 -8.66 -0.35 -4.54
CA GLY A 15 -7.44 -0.59 -3.78
C GLY A 15 -6.52 0.64 -3.68
N ILE A 16 -6.37 1.39 -4.76
CA ILE A 16 -5.63 2.67 -4.77
C ILE A 16 -6.31 3.70 -3.85
N LEU A 17 -7.63 3.84 -3.92
CA LEU A 17 -8.38 4.79 -3.09
C LEU A 17 -8.27 4.47 -1.59
N ILE A 18 -8.42 3.20 -1.21
CA ILE A 18 -8.30 2.76 0.18
C ILE A 18 -6.88 3.00 0.69
N SER A 19 -5.87 2.65 -0.10
CA SER A 19 -4.48 2.83 0.33
C SER A 19 -4.08 4.31 0.42
N LEU A 20 -4.54 5.18 -0.49
CA LEU A 20 -4.38 6.63 -0.39
C LEU A 20 -5.07 7.21 0.86
N SER A 21 -6.30 6.79 1.14
CA SER A 21 -7.02 7.23 2.34
C SER A 21 -6.27 6.82 3.61
N SER A 22 -5.69 5.61 3.63
CA SER A 22 -4.91 5.11 4.77
C SER A 22 -3.60 5.87 4.93
N ILE A 23 -2.90 6.21 3.84
CA ILE A 23 -1.69 7.06 3.87
C ILE A 23 -2.03 8.44 4.42
N ALA A 24 -3.13 9.05 3.97
CA ALA A 24 -3.55 10.38 4.41
C ALA A 24 -3.86 10.41 5.92
N VAL A 25 -4.60 9.41 6.41
CA VAL A 25 -4.92 9.28 7.85
C VAL A 25 -3.64 9.08 8.67
N VAL A 26 -2.73 8.23 8.21
CA VAL A 26 -1.49 7.95 8.94
C VAL A 26 -0.52 9.12 8.87
N ALA A 27 -0.44 9.84 7.74
CA ALA A 27 0.37 11.05 7.61
C ALA A 27 -0.15 12.18 8.52
N HIS A 28 -1.47 12.34 8.60
CA HIS A 28 -2.09 13.28 9.53
C HIS A 28 -1.78 12.91 10.99
N ALA A 29 -1.93 11.63 11.37
CA ALA A 29 -1.58 11.16 12.70
C ALA A 29 -0.08 11.28 13.02
N ALA A 30 0.79 11.03 12.04
CA ALA A 30 2.24 11.12 12.19
C ALA A 30 2.74 12.56 12.42
N SER A 31 2.02 13.56 11.88
CA SER A 31 2.36 14.97 12.08
C SER A 31 2.19 15.45 13.53
N TYR A 32 1.45 14.70 14.35
CA TYR A 32 1.10 15.08 15.74
C TYR A 32 1.94 14.37 16.82
N LEU A 33 2.79 13.38 16.47
CA LEU A 33 3.44 12.49 17.45
C LEU A 33 4.99 12.57 17.46
N LEU A 34 5.57 12.62 18.66
CA LEU A 34 7.01 12.74 18.91
C LEU A 34 7.78 11.40 18.76
N GLY A 35 8.83 11.45 17.93
CA GLY A 35 10.01 10.57 18.00
C GLY A 35 9.83 9.11 17.57
N LYS A 36 9.40 8.24 18.49
CA LYS A 36 9.38 6.76 18.28
C LYS A 36 8.14 6.25 17.54
N LEU A 37 6.97 6.88 17.77
CA LEU A 37 5.74 6.58 17.03
C LEU A 37 5.84 7.06 15.57
N ARG A 38 6.58 8.14 15.33
CA ARG A 38 6.80 8.72 13.99
C ARG A 38 7.48 7.74 13.04
N THR A 39 8.49 7.00 13.50
CA THR A 39 9.19 6.00 12.68
C THR A 39 8.29 4.82 12.30
N GLY A 40 7.49 4.31 13.24
CA GLY A 40 6.50 3.26 12.97
C GLY A 40 5.43 3.71 11.97
N MET A 41 4.90 4.93 12.13
CA MET A 41 3.93 5.50 11.19
C MET A 41 4.53 5.77 9.80
N LEU A 42 5.79 6.21 9.72
CA LEU A 42 6.48 6.38 8.44
C LEU A 42 6.67 5.05 7.72
N SER A 43 7.11 3.99 8.41
CA SER A 43 7.21 2.65 7.82
C SER A 43 5.85 2.12 7.33
N PHE A 44 4.77 2.45 8.05
CA PHE A 44 3.40 2.11 7.64
C PHE A 44 2.99 2.84 6.35
N ILE A 45 3.29 4.14 6.24
CA ILE A 45 3.04 4.94 5.02
C ILE A 45 3.80 4.38 3.83
N TRP A 46 5.08 4.04 4.02
CA TRP A 46 5.89 3.43 2.96
C TRP A 46 5.33 2.08 2.52
N GLY A 47 4.89 1.23 3.45
CA GLY A 47 4.27 -0.04 3.13
C GLY A 47 2.98 0.11 2.31
N LEU A 48 2.14 1.10 2.66
CA LEU A 48 0.96 1.44 1.87
C LEU A 48 1.30 2.00 0.49
N ALA A 49 2.34 2.84 0.38
CA ALA A 49 2.78 3.37 -0.91
C ALA A 49 3.21 2.25 -1.88
N PHE A 50 3.88 1.21 -1.38
CA PHE A 50 4.21 0.02 -2.18
C PHE A 50 2.97 -0.75 -2.64
N ILE A 51 1.93 -0.83 -1.81
CA ILE A 51 0.65 -1.44 -2.19
C ILE A 51 -0.04 -0.62 -3.29
N VAL A 52 -0.09 0.72 -3.15
CA VAL A 52 -0.62 1.63 -4.21
C VAL A 52 0.12 1.38 -5.52
N LEU A 53 1.46 1.36 -5.47
CA LEU A 53 2.30 1.21 -6.65
C LEU A 53 2.06 -0.13 -7.35
N SER A 54 1.83 -1.19 -6.58
CA SER A 54 1.47 -2.51 -7.12
C SER A 54 0.13 -2.49 -7.85
N PHE A 55 -0.88 -1.79 -7.32
CA PHE A 55 -2.17 -1.63 -8.00
C PHE A 55 -2.04 -0.80 -9.27
N ILE A 56 -1.25 0.28 -9.25
CA ILE A 56 -0.95 1.08 -10.45
C ILE A 56 -0.27 0.20 -11.51
N TRP A 57 0.71 -0.62 -11.10
CA TRP A 57 1.39 -1.55 -11.99
C TRP A 57 0.43 -2.56 -12.62
N SER A 58 -0.52 -3.09 -11.84
CA SER A 58 -1.56 -3.99 -12.33
C SER A 58 -2.44 -3.34 -13.41
N MET A 59 -2.70 -2.03 -13.32
CA MET A 59 -3.40 -1.30 -14.38
C MET A 59 -2.58 -1.22 -15.65
N PHE A 60 -1.30 -0.87 -15.55
CA PHE A 60 -0.43 -0.81 -16.72
C PHE A 60 -0.30 -2.18 -17.40
N ASP A 61 -0.26 -3.27 -16.63
CA ASP A 61 -0.19 -4.63 -17.20
C ASP A 61 -1.47 -5.00 -17.95
N ILE A 62 -2.65 -4.58 -17.45
CA ILE A 62 -3.93 -4.76 -18.15
C ILE A 62 -3.95 -4.04 -19.51
N TYR A 63 -3.41 -2.81 -19.59
CA TYR A 63 -3.47 -2.00 -20.80
C TYR A 63 -2.35 -2.28 -21.80
N TYR A 64 -1.16 -2.67 -21.33
CA TYR A 64 0.04 -2.79 -22.15
C TYR A 64 0.64 -4.20 -22.19
N SER A 65 0.08 -5.19 -21.45
CA SER A 65 0.56 -6.58 -21.39
C SER A 65 2.08 -6.68 -21.23
N PHE A 66 2.63 -5.99 -20.22
CA PHE A 66 4.06 -6.01 -19.93
C PHE A 66 4.54 -7.38 -19.43
N GLY A 67 3.62 -8.26 -18.99
CA GLY A 67 3.95 -9.63 -18.56
C GLY A 67 4.71 -9.69 -17.23
N GLN A 68 4.71 -8.59 -16.47
CA GLN A 68 5.52 -8.42 -15.27
C GLN A 68 4.70 -8.63 -13.98
N GLN A 69 3.93 -9.71 -13.91
CA GLN A 69 3.17 -10.09 -12.71
C GLN A 69 4.07 -10.33 -11.49
N GLN A 70 5.33 -10.73 -11.72
CA GLN A 70 6.32 -10.97 -10.67
C GLN A 70 6.65 -9.68 -9.90
N LEU A 71 6.78 -8.54 -10.59
CA LEU A 71 7.04 -7.25 -9.95
C LEU A 71 5.88 -6.80 -9.05
N GLN A 72 4.64 -7.03 -9.49
CA GLN A 72 3.45 -6.72 -8.71
C GLN A 72 3.46 -7.45 -7.35
N ILE A 73 3.75 -8.75 -7.37
CA ILE A 73 3.81 -9.61 -6.19
C ILE A 73 4.94 -9.17 -5.26
N ILE A 74 6.10 -8.80 -5.81
CA ILE A 74 7.23 -8.30 -5.03
C ILE A 74 6.85 -7.00 -4.29
N PHE A 75 6.21 -6.04 -4.97
CA PHE A 75 5.77 -4.80 -4.34
C PHE A 75 4.74 -5.02 -3.23
N ILE A 76 3.76 -5.91 -3.43
CA ILE A 76 2.79 -6.27 -2.37
C ILE A 76 3.50 -6.90 -1.18
N SER A 77 4.41 -7.83 -1.43
CA SER A 77 5.12 -8.55 -0.38
C SER A 77 5.96 -7.60 0.48
N ILE A 78 6.70 -6.69 -0.16
CA ILE A 78 7.48 -5.65 0.53
C ILE A 78 6.57 -4.72 1.31
N GLY A 79 5.45 -4.28 0.71
CA GLY A 79 4.46 -3.43 1.37
C GLY A 79 3.87 -4.07 2.63
N MET A 80 3.50 -5.35 2.55
CA MET A 80 2.94 -6.12 3.67
C MET A 80 3.96 -6.33 4.79
N VAL A 81 5.23 -6.61 4.46
CA VAL A 81 6.30 -6.73 5.47
C VAL A 81 6.53 -5.41 6.20
N LEU A 82 6.54 -4.28 5.48
CA LEU A 82 6.69 -2.96 6.08
C LEU A 82 5.51 -2.61 7.01
N ILE A 83 4.27 -2.91 6.58
CA ILE A 83 3.08 -2.73 7.41
C ILE A 83 3.14 -3.61 8.65
N PHE A 84 3.56 -4.87 8.51
CA PHE A 84 3.69 -5.79 9.65
C PHE A 84 4.74 -5.31 10.65
N LEU A 85 5.93 -4.90 10.19
CA LEU A 85 6.97 -4.35 11.05
C LEU A 85 6.53 -3.04 11.73
N ALA A 86 5.87 -2.16 10.98
CA ALA A 86 5.30 -0.92 11.51
C ALA A 86 4.25 -1.20 12.60
N SER A 87 3.35 -2.16 12.37
CA SER A 87 2.35 -2.55 13.37
C SER A 87 3.00 -3.05 14.66
N ARG A 88 4.06 -3.88 14.57
CA ARG A 88 4.82 -4.32 15.75
C ARG A 88 5.42 -3.14 16.51
N GLN A 89 5.99 -2.16 15.81
CA GLN A 89 6.57 -0.97 16.46
C GLN A 89 5.51 -0.06 17.10
N LEU A 90 4.34 0.09 16.47
CA LEU A 90 3.24 0.89 17.00
C LEU A 90 2.61 0.24 18.25
N PHE A 91 2.37 -1.07 18.22
CA PHE A 91 1.74 -1.78 19.34
C PHE A 91 2.71 -2.19 20.46
N ALA A 92 4.01 -2.31 20.18
CA ALA A 92 5.00 -2.58 21.23
C ALA A 92 5.29 -1.38 22.15
N VAL A 93 4.86 -0.17 21.78
CA VAL A 93 4.98 1.04 22.63
C VAL A 93 3.83 1.12 23.65
N SER A 94 2.83 0.24 23.55
CA SER A 94 1.64 0.20 24.41
C SER A 94 1.75 -0.75 25.61
N GLY A 95 2.89 -1.38 25.85
CA GLY A 95 3.15 -2.26 27.01
C GLY A 95 4.33 -1.77 27.82
#